data_AF-A0A8T4JWU1-F1
#
_entry.id   AF-A0A8T4JWU1-F1
#
_cell.length_a   1.000
_cell.length_b   1.000
_cell.length_c   1.000
_cell.angle_alpha   90.00
_cell.angle_beta   90.00
_cell.angle_gamma   90.00
#
_symmetry.space_group_name_H-M   'P 1'
#
loop_
_entity.id
_entity.type
_entity.pdbx_description
1 polymer ?
#
loop_
_entity_poly.entity_id
_entity_poly.type
_entity_poly.pdbx_seq_one_letter_code
_entity_poly.pdbx_strand_id
1 'polypeptide(L)'
;MLLSIAMIMILGLLLGGLCQKAKVPGLLGMLVTGMILGPYALNMINGSILGVSSEIRKIALVIILTRAGLSLDISGLKKIGRSAVMMWQAETWAVYGNATSG
;
A
#
# COMPACT_ATOMS: atom_id res chain seq x y z
N MET A 1 3.86 -32.03 2.74
CA MET A 1 3.56 -30.95 3.71
C MET A 1 4.78 -30.05 3.92
N LEU A 2 5.85 -30.51 4.59
CA LEU A 2 7.07 -29.71 4.82
C LEU A 2 7.78 -29.26 3.52
N LEU A 3 7.87 -30.16 2.54
CA LEU A 3 8.59 -29.93 1.29
C LEU A 3 7.94 -28.82 0.43
N SER A 4 6.60 -28.73 0.43
CA SER A 4 5.88 -27.65 -0.25
C SER A 4 6.16 -26.30 0.41
N ILE A 5 6.14 -26.21 1.74
CA ILE A 5 6.44 -24.98 2.48
C ILE A 5 7.90 -24.54 2.26
N ALA A 6 8.83 -25.50 2.26
CA ALA A 6 10.24 -25.22 1.96
C ALA A 6 10.44 -24.68 0.54
N MET A 7 9.76 -25.25 -0.46
CA MET A 7 9.82 -24.78 -1.86
C MET A 7 9.27 -23.36 -2.00
N ILE A 8 8.19 -23.03 -1.28
CA ILE A 8 7.58 -21.69 -1.26
C ILE A 8 8.52 -20.67 -0.61
N MET A 9 9.16 -21.04 0.50
CA MET A 9 10.11 -20.16 1.18
C MET A 9 11.33 -19.88 0.31
N ILE A 10 11.85 -20.91 -0.38
CA ILE A 10 12.99 -20.79 -1.31
C ILE A 10 12.65 -19.94 -2.54
N LEU A 11 11.48 -20.15 -3.16
CA LEU A 11 11.02 -19.33 -4.28
C LEU A 11 10.78 -17.87 -3.86
N GLY A 12 10.15 -17.65 -2.70
CA GLY A 12 9.92 -16.30 -2.16
C GLY A 12 11.21 -15.53 -1.87
N LEU A 13 12.23 -16.20 -1.32
CA LEU A 13 13.55 -15.61 -1.06
C LEU A 13 14.30 -15.29 -2.37
N LEU A 14 14.25 -16.19 -3.36
CA LEU A 14 14.87 -15.99 -4.67
C LEU A 14 14.24 -14.81 -5.44
N LEU A 15 12.91 -14.77 -5.54
CA LEU A 15 12.18 -13.71 -6.24
C LEU A 15 12.30 -12.35 -5.52
N GLY A 16 12.27 -12.34 -4.19
CA GLY A 16 12.51 -11.13 -3.39
C GLY A 16 13.91 -10.55 -3.60
N GLY A 17 14.94 -11.42 -3.67
CA GLY A 17 16.32 -11.02 -3.97
C GLY A 17 16.50 -10.48 -5.40
N LEU A 18 15.81 -11.05 -6.39
CA LEU A 18 15.84 -10.53 -7.77
C LEU A 18 15.17 -9.16 -7.89
N CYS A 19 14.06 -8.91 -7.19
CA CYS A 19 13.39 -7.61 -7.19
C CYS A 19 14.25 -6.50 -6.56
N GLN A 20 15.05 -6.84 -5.55
CA GLN A 20 15.95 -5.88 -4.91
C GLN A 20 17.11 -5.45 -5.83
N LYS A 21 17.48 -6.30 -6.80
CA LYS A 21 18.54 -6.02 -7.79
C LYS A 21 18.10 -5.09 -8.92
N ALA A 22 16.80 -4.90 -9.14
CA ALA A 22 16.25 -4.13 -10.25
C ALA A 22 16.21 -2.60 -10.04
N LYS A 23 16.65 -2.06 -8.89
CA LYS A 23 16.76 -0.60 -8.63
C LYS A 23 15.44 0.19 -8.76
N VAL A 24 14.29 -0.49 -8.75
CA VAL A 24 12.95 0.11 -8.73
C VAL A 24 12.58 0.37 -7.26
N PRO A 25 11.87 1.47 -6.91
CA PRO A 25 11.39 1.69 -5.54
C PRO A 25 10.71 0.42 -5.01
N GLY A 26 11.24 -0.12 -3.91
CA GLY A 26 10.95 -1.49 -3.45
C GLY A 26 9.46 -1.82 -3.25
N LEU A 27 8.62 -0.79 -3.11
CA LEU A 27 7.16 -0.90 -3.09
C LEU A 27 6.58 -1.53 -4.38
N LEU A 28 7.06 -1.10 -5.55
CA LEU A 28 6.62 -1.65 -6.84
C LEU A 28 7.07 -3.11 -7.00
N GLY A 29 8.32 -3.42 -6.62
CA GLY A 29 8.84 -4.78 -6.65
C GLY A 29 8.06 -5.73 -5.74
N MET A 30 7.67 -5.26 -4.55
CA MET A 30 6.88 -6.04 -3.60
C MET A 30 5.43 -6.25 -4.05
N LEU A 31 4.82 -5.28 -4.73
CA LEU A 31 3.50 -5.44 -5.37
C LEU A 31 3.53 -6.44 -6.53
N VAL A 32 4.50 -6.32 -7.44
CA VAL A 32 4.63 -7.23 -8.60
C VAL A 32 4.95 -8.65 -8.14
N THR A 33 5.85 -8.78 -7.16
CA THR A 33 6.17 -10.06 -6.52
C THR A 33 4.92 -10.66 -5.86
N GLY A 34 4.11 -9.85 -5.15
CA GLY A 34 2.84 -10.29 -4.56
C GLY A 34 1.73 -10.59 -5.57
N MET A 35 1.79 -10.02 -6.79
CA MET A 35 0.87 -10.34 -7.89
C MET A 35 1.26 -11.66 -8.56
N ILE A 36 2.56 -11.90 -8.74
CA ILE A 36 3.11 -13.14 -9.35
C ILE A 36 3.03 -14.31 -8.37
N LEU A 37 3.41 -14.11 -7.10
CA LEU A 37 3.27 -15.09 -6.02
C LEU A 37 1.86 -15.11 -5.41
N GLY A 38 1.02 -14.16 -5.81
CA GLY A 38 -0.41 -14.12 -5.50
C GLY A 38 -1.14 -15.32 -6.12
N PRO A 39 -2.46 -15.25 -6.34
CA PRO A 39 -3.35 -16.40 -6.59
C PRO A 39 -3.08 -17.22 -7.87
N TYR A 40 -1.93 -17.04 -8.52
CA TYR A 40 -1.46 -17.78 -9.68
C TYR A 40 -0.47 -18.92 -9.37
N ALA A 41 0.08 -19.04 -8.16
CA ALA A 41 0.98 -20.17 -7.80
C ALA A 41 0.39 -21.13 -6.75
N LEU A 42 -0.36 -20.65 -5.77
CA LEU A 42 -1.01 -21.47 -4.74
C LEU A 42 -2.48 -21.12 -4.69
N ASN A 43 -3.30 -22.00 -5.25
CA ASN A 43 -4.76 -22.01 -5.18
C ASN A 43 -5.24 -22.17 -3.71
N MET A 44 -4.95 -21.21 -2.85
CA MET A 44 -5.20 -21.27 -1.41
C MET A 44 -5.73 -19.95 -0.83
N ILE A 45 -6.00 -18.95 -1.67
CA ILE A 45 -6.82 -17.79 -1.31
C ILE A 45 -8.27 -18.14 -1.59
N ASN A 46 -8.82 -18.97 -0.70
CA ASN A 46 -10.25 -19.18 -0.59
C ASN A 46 -10.89 -17.88 -0.04
N GLY A 47 -12.17 -17.64 -0.29
CA GLY A 47 -12.90 -16.38 -0.01
C GLY A 47 -12.76 -15.81 1.42
N SER A 48 -12.24 -16.59 2.37
CA SER A 48 -11.86 -16.16 3.72
C SER A 48 -10.77 -15.08 3.77
N ILE A 49 -9.84 -15.02 2.81
CA ILE A 49 -8.86 -13.91 2.75
C ILE A 49 -9.54 -12.59 2.36
N LEU A 50 -10.59 -12.61 1.54
CA LEU A 50 -11.35 -11.40 1.20
C LEU A 50 -12.04 -10.81 2.44
N GLY A 51 -12.56 -11.66 3.33
CA GLY A 51 -13.13 -11.25 4.63
C GLY A 51 -12.08 -10.68 5.59
N VAL A 52 -10.92 -11.33 5.70
CA VAL A 52 -9.82 -10.89 6.60
C VAL A 52 -9.03 -9.71 6.03
N SER A 53 -9.03 -9.51 4.71
CA SER A 53 -8.38 -8.39 4.02
C SER A 53 -8.85 -7.02 4.54
N SER A 54 -10.12 -6.93 4.93
CA SER A 54 -10.67 -5.71 5.51
C SER A 54 -9.98 -5.35 6.84
N GLU A 55 -9.82 -6.32 7.73
CA GLU A 55 -9.15 -6.13 9.02
C GLU A 55 -7.65 -5.88 8.86
N ILE A 56 -6.98 -6.59 7.95
CA ILE A 56 -5.56 -6.36 7.63
C ILE A 56 -5.34 -4.93 7.13
N ARG A 57 -6.22 -4.43 6.25
CA ARG A 57 -6.15 -3.03 5.77
C ARG A 57 -6.32 -2.03 6.89
N LYS A 58 -7.25 -2.26 7.83
CA LYS A 58 -7.45 -1.38 8.99
C LYS A 58 -6.17 -1.32 9.84
N ILE A 59 -5.60 -2.47 10.17
CA ILE A 59 -4.36 -2.54 10.98
C ILE A 59 -3.20 -1.87 10.23
N ALA A 60 -3.05 -2.14 8.93
CA ALA A 60 -2.03 -1.49 8.10
C ALA A 60 -2.21 0.03 8.06
N LEU A 61 -3.44 0.52 7.92
CA LEU A 61 -3.74 1.96 7.92
C LEU A 61 -3.40 2.59 9.26
N VAL A 62 -3.76 1.95 10.39
CA VAL A 62 -3.39 2.42 11.74
C VAL A 62 -1.87 2.52 11.86
N ILE A 63 -1.12 1.49 11.46
CA ILE A 63 0.36 1.49 11.52
C ILE A 63 0.94 2.61 10.65
N ILE A 64 0.46 2.79 9.42
CA ILE A 64 0.93 3.83 8.50
C ILE A 64 0.62 5.22 9.08
N LEU A 65 -0.58 5.43 9.62
CA LEU A 65 -1.01 6.70 10.17
C LEU A 65 -0.25 7.04 11.46
N THR A 66 -0.02 6.06 12.33
CA THR A 66 0.82 6.21 13.51
C THR A 66 2.27 6.53 13.13
N ARG A 67 2.83 5.83 12.13
CA ARG A 67 4.19 6.11 11.64
C ARG A 67 4.30 7.52 11.04
N ALA A 68 3.32 7.93 10.24
CA ALA A 68 3.27 9.26 9.66
C ALA A 68 3.14 10.33 10.75
N GLY A 69 2.32 10.09 11.77
CA GLY A 69 2.13 10.98 12.93
C GLY A 69 3.38 11.11 13.80
N LEU A 70 4.12 10.02 14.02
CA LEU A 70 5.39 10.05 14.77
C LEU A 70 6.53 10.74 13.98
N SER A 71 6.49 10.65 12.65
CA SER A 71 7.47 11.30 11.76
C SER A 71 7.12 12.77 11.47
N LEU A 72 6.05 13.29 12.08
CA LEU A 72 5.48 14.61 11.79
C LEU A 72 6.09 15.69 12.68
N ASP A 73 6.75 16.68 12.08
CA ASP A 73 7.17 17.89 12.80
C ASP A 73 5.98 18.86 12.92
N ILE A 74 5.60 19.21 14.15
CA ILE A 74 4.45 20.08 14.44
C ILE A 74 4.62 21.48 13.81
N SER A 75 5.85 21.99 13.74
CA SER A 75 6.13 23.33 13.21
C SER A 75 5.99 23.37 11.69
N GLY A 76 6.53 22.36 11.00
CA GLY A 76 6.32 22.14 9.56
C GLY A 76 4.85 21.88 9.22
N LEU A 77 4.15 21.09 10.04
CA LEU A 77 2.74 20.80 9.85
C LEU A 77 1.86 22.05 9.97
N LYS A 78 2.15 22.97 10.90
CA LYS A 78 1.37 24.20 11.05
C LYS A 78 1.51 25.12 9.83
N LYS A 79 2.69 25.13 9.20
CA LYS A 79 2.96 25.89 7.97
C LYS A 79 2.31 25.27 6.75
N ILE A 80 2.46 23.95 6.57
CA ILE A 80 1.92 23.20 5.42
C ILE A 80 0.41 23.02 5.56
N GLY A 81 -0.11 22.83 6.77
CA GLY A 81 -1.52 22.61 7.06
C GLY A 81 -2.40 23.76 6.58
N ARG A 82 -1.96 25.02 6.74
CA ARG A 82 -2.68 26.18 6.20
C ARG A 82 -2.73 26.15 4.66
N SER A 83 -1.62 25.80 4.00
CA SER A 83 -1.57 25.66 2.54
C SER A 83 -2.40 24.46 2.04
N ALA A 84 -2.40 23.35 2.77
CA ALA A 84 -3.12 22.14 2.42
C ALA A 84 -4.64 22.35 2.50
N VAL A 85 -5.12 23.08 3.51
CA VAL A 85 -6.55 23.45 3.62
C VAL A 85 -6.97 24.37 2.48
N MET A 86 -6.14 25.34 2.10
CA MET A 86 -6.43 26.22 0.97
C MET A 86 -6.45 25.47 -0.37
N MET A 87 -5.51 24.55 -0.59
CA MET A 87 -5.52 23.68 -1.79
C MET A 87 -6.75 22.77 -1.83
N TRP A 88 -7.06 22.09 -0.73
CA TRP A 88 -8.22 21.20 -0.68
C TRP A 88 -9.54 21.93 -0.94
N GLN A 89 -9.67 23.15 -0.41
CA GLN A 89 -10.84 23.97 -0.65
C GLN A 89 -10.87 24.41 -2.13
N ALA A 90 -9.77 24.89 -2.69
CA ALA A 90 -9.71 25.28 -4.10
C ALA A 90 -10.03 24.13 -5.06
N GLU A 91 -9.52 22.92 -4.80
CA GLU A 91 -9.79 21.74 -5.63
C GLU A 91 -11.24 21.27 -5.52
N THR A 92 -11.83 21.26 -4.32
CA THR A 92 -13.25 20.89 -4.15
C THR A 92 -14.19 21.89 -4.85
N TRP A 93 -13.89 23.20 -4.81
CA TRP A 93 -14.62 24.21 -5.58
C TRP A 93 -14.46 24.03 -7.09
N ALA A 94 -13.25 23.71 -7.57
CA ALA A 94 -13.01 23.48 -9.00
C ALA A 94 -13.71 22.20 -9.51
N VAL A 95 -13.68 21.12 -8.72
CA VAL A 95 -14.35 19.86 -9.08
C VAL A 95 -15.87 20.02 -9.07
N TYR A 96 -16.43 20.68 -8.06
CA TYR A 96 -17.88 20.89 -7.97
C TYR A 96 -18.40 21.90 -9.00
N GLY A 97 -17.63 22.95 -9.30
CA GLY A 97 -17.96 23.92 -10.35
C GLY A 97 -17.90 23.32 -11.77
N ASN A 98 -16.98 22.39 -12.02
CA ASN A 98 -16.91 21.69 -13.30
C ASN A 98 -18.04 20.65 -13.46
N ALA A 99 -18.49 20.05 -12.35
CA ALA A 99 -19.59 19.06 -12.36
C ALA A 99 -20.99 19.67 -12.57
N THR A 100 -21.18 20.98 -12.36
CA THR A 100 -22.46 21.68 -12.56
C THR A 100 -22.55 22.46 -13.89
N SER A 101 -21.49 22.40 -14.71
CA SER A 101 -21.36 23.16 -15.97
C SER A 101 -21.60 22.33 -17.23
N GLY A 102 -21.98 21.04 -17.10
CA GLY A 102 -22.29 20.13 -18.21
C GLY A 102 -23.65 19.47 -18.02
#